data_AF-A0A9E0I4T3-F1
#
_entry.id   AF-A0A9E0I4T3-F1
#
_cell.length_a   1.000
_cell.length_b   1.000
_cell.length_c   1.000
_cell.angle_alpha   90.00
_cell.angle_beta   90.00
_cell.angle_gamma   90.00
#
_symmetry.space_group_name_H-M   'P 1'
#
loop_
_entity.id
_entity.type
_entity.pdbx_description
1 polymer ?
#
loop_
_entity_poly.entity_id
_entity_poly.type
_entity_poly.pdbx_seq_one_letter_code
_entity_poly.pdbx_strand_id
1 'polypeptide(L)'
;MSALSKRQFLKLSLASGVALTLPACGGGDLEDIVTVLSSLSGYSLLVEAVQTAGLVDTLKGSGPFTVFAPNNDAFTALLSELGISKDALFNDQPLLSAVLTYHVLPARVTATSIPFGRAITTVQGDIFKIDKVAGKPVITDGRNRTSNITVTNLVASNGVIHGIDRVILPANKDIVATAQSLSDFSILVEAVVAANLVSTLQGAGPFTVFAPTNAAFAAALSALNTTKEELFANTDLLTSILTYHVVPARVLKAEVPLNTAITTVEGTTLRVNSSLQVIDALSRPANIIATDVLTSNGVIHVIDTVILPFDPTLPT
;
A
#
# COMPACT_ATOMS: atom_id res chain seq x y z
N MET A 1 11.17 48.47 -36.27
CA MET A 1 10.62 47.63 -35.18
C MET A 1 11.62 46.51 -34.92
N SER A 2 12.02 46.40 -33.66
CA SER A 2 13.24 45.75 -33.16
C SER A 2 13.29 44.23 -33.42
N ALA A 3 14.38 43.75 -34.03
CA ALA A 3 14.72 42.34 -34.11
C ALA A 3 15.81 42.04 -33.07
N LEU A 4 15.42 41.36 -31.99
CA LEU A 4 16.29 40.94 -30.89
C LEU A 4 17.27 39.85 -31.33
N SER A 5 18.55 40.17 -31.23
CA SER A 5 19.70 39.27 -31.42
C SER A 5 19.78 38.22 -30.31
N LYS A 6 19.87 36.95 -30.71
CA LYS A 6 20.19 35.78 -29.87
C LYS A 6 21.55 35.98 -29.22
N ARG A 7 21.58 36.21 -27.90
CA ARG A 7 22.76 35.96 -27.05
C ARG A 7 22.48 34.76 -26.17
N GLN A 8 23.09 33.62 -26.51
CA GLN A 8 23.19 32.45 -25.65
C GLN A 8 23.99 32.83 -24.41
N PHE A 9 23.30 33.04 -23.28
CA PHE A 9 23.91 33.05 -21.97
C PHE A 9 23.93 31.63 -21.44
N LEU A 10 25.12 31.02 -21.51
CA LEU A 10 25.48 29.80 -20.82
C LEU A 10 25.36 30.06 -19.30
N LYS A 11 24.22 29.70 -18.71
CA LYS A 11 24.04 29.72 -17.24
C LYS A 11 24.78 28.52 -16.65
N LEU A 12 26.01 28.77 -16.23
CA LEU A 12 26.76 27.88 -15.35
C LEU A 12 26.03 27.87 -14.00
N SER A 13 25.21 26.86 -13.76
CA SER A 13 24.60 26.61 -12.45
C SER A 13 25.68 26.06 -11.54
N LEU A 14 26.24 26.90 -10.67
CA LEU A 14 26.94 26.41 -9.49
C LEU A 14 25.93 25.62 -8.66
N ALA A 15 26.11 24.31 -8.61
CA ALA A 15 25.55 23.50 -7.55
C ALA A 15 26.20 23.97 -6.24
N SER A 16 25.49 24.78 -5.46
CA SER A 16 25.80 24.98 -4.05
C SER A 16 25.55 23.65 -3.33
N GLY A 17 26.53 22.76 -3.39
CA GLY A 17 26.64 21.66 -2.46
C GLY A 17 26.89 22.24 -1.09
N VAL A 18 25.86 22.32 -0.26
CA VAL A 18 26.04 22.45 1.18
C VAL A 18 26.64 21.13 1.64
N ALA A 19 27.97 21.08 1.66
CA ALA A 19 28.70 20.05 2.38
C ALA A 19 28.43 20.30 3.87
N LEU A 20 27.49 19.54 4.43
CA LEU A 20 27.34 19.39 5.87
C LEU A 20 28.64 18.76 6.40
N THR A 21 29.56 19.63 6.82
CA THR A 21 30.72 19.23 7.61
C THR A 21 30.20 18.93 9.01
N LEU A 22 29.90 17.65 9.26
CA LEU A 22 29.68 17.19 10.63
C LEU A 22 31.01 17.38 11.38
N PRO A 23 31.01 18.07 12.53
CA PRO A 23 32.18 18.10 13.39
C PRO A 23 32.39 16.67 13.92
N ALA A 24 33.42 16.01 13.41
CA ALA A 24 33.98 14.85 14.05
C ALA A 24 34.73 15.33 15.31
N CYS A 25 34.04 15.37 16.46
CA CYS A 25 34.68 15.38 17.77
C CYS A 25 33.67 15.11 18.91
N GLY A 26 34.03 14.20 19.83
CA GLY A 26 33.45 14.10 21.17
C GLY A 26 32.51 12.91 21.38
N GLY A 27 32.83 12.07 22.37
CA GLY A 27 31.97 10.98 22.84
C GLY A 27 30.69 11.48 23.52
N GLY A 28 29.74 11.94 22.72
CA GLY A 28 28.36 12.17 23.14
C GLY A 28 27.51 10.95 22.79
N ASP A 29 26.76 10.45 23.77
CA ASP A 29 25.74 9.43 23.54
C ASP A 29 24.80 9.87 22.42
N LEU A 30 24.41 8.94 21.55
CA LEU A 30 23.47 9.24 20.47
C LEU A 30 22.16 9.80 21.06
N GLU A 31 21.67 10.90 20.51
CA GLU A 31 20.37 11.48 20.93
C GLU A 31 19.21 10.55 20.52
N ASP A 32 18.11 10.58 21.28
CA ASP A 32 16.89 9.82 20.96
C ASP A 32 16.15 10.40 19.75
N ILE A 33 15.24 9.63 19.16
CA ILE A 33 14.48 10.02 17.95
C ILE A 33 13.77 11.39 18.11
N VAL A 34 13.15 11.66 19.26
CA VAL A 34 12.39 12.90 19.49
C VAL A 34 13.35 14.08 19.57
N THR A 35 14.49 13.91 20.24
CA THR A 35 15.54 14.93 20.34
C THR A 35 16.15 15.23 18.97
N VAL A 36 16.48 14.21 18.17
CA VAL A 36 16.97 14.39 16.79
C VAL A 36 15.95 15.15 15.94
N LEU A 37 14.67 14.77 15.97
CA LEU A 37 13.62 15.46 15.20
C LEU A 37 13.42 16.91 15.66
N SER A 38 13.53 17.18 16.96
CA SER A 38 13.39 18.53 17.52
C SER A 38 14.52 19.47 17.09
N SER A 39 15.71 18.94 16.79
CA SER A 39 16.83 19.73 16.24
C SER A 39 16.62 20.17 14.79
N LEU A 40 15.66 19.55 14.09
CA LEU A 40 15.42 19.75 12.66
C LEU A 40 14.14 20.58 12.46
N SER A 41 14.29 21.84 12.05
CA SER A 41 13.16 22.77 11.84
C SER A 41 12.09 22.28 10.86
N GLY A 42 12.47 21.40 9.92
CA GLY A 42 11.56 20.80 8.93
C GLY A 42 10.59 19.75 9.48
N TYR A 43 10.71 19.35 10.74
CA TYR A 43 9.85 18.33 11.38
C TYR A 43 9.11 18.83 12.62
N SER A 44 9.06 20.15 12.84
CA SER A 44 8.42 20.75 14.01
C SER A 44 6.95 20.35 14.19
N LEU A 45 6.19 20.20 13.10
CA LEU A 45 4.79 19.75 13.16
C LEU A 45 4.66 18.29 13.61
N LEU A 46 5.61 17.44 13.24
CA LEU A 46 5.64 16.05 13.69
C LEU A 46 5.92 15.98 15.20
N VAL A 47 6.88 16.76 15.68
CA VAL A 47 7.23 16.81 17.11
C VAL A 47 6.03 17.31 17.92
N GLU A 48 5.35 18.35 17.45
CA GLU A 48 4.13 18.87 18.08
C GLU A 48 3.01 17.83 18.11
N ALA A 49 2.82 17.09 17.01
CA ALA A 49 1.84 16.00 16.93
C ALA A 49 2.15 14.87 17.93
N VAL A 50 3.42 14.47 18.04
CA VAL A 50 3.87 13.43 18.99
C VAL A 50 3.66 13.88 20.45
N GLN A 51 3.94 15.14 20.76
CA GLN A 51 3.69 15.73 22.07
C GLN A 51 2.19 15.75 22.39
N THR A 52 1.36 16.19 21.44
CA THR A 52 -0.10 16.27 21.59
C THR A 52 -0.73 14.87 21.76
N ALA A 53 -0.22 13.87 21.03
CA ALA A 53 -0.70 12.50 21.15
C ALA A 53 -0.22 11.78 22.43
N GLY A 54 0.71 12.37 23.19
CA GLY A 54 1.30 11.73 24.36
C GLY A 54 2.22 10.55 24.02
N LEU A 55 2.78 10.51 22.82
CA LEU A 55 3.64 9.40 22.35
C LEU A 55 5.14 9.64 22.60
N VAL A 56 5.51 10.74 23.26
CA VAL A 56 6.90 11.12 23.52
C VAL A 56 7.63 10.03 24.30
N ASP A 57 7.05 9.54 25.40
CA ASP A 57 7.69 8.53 26.24
C ASP A 57 7.83 7.19 25.51
N THR A 58 6.85 6.82 24.68
CA THR A 58 6.89 5.63 23.83
C THR A 58 8.04 5.72 22.83
N LEU A 59 8.19 6.86 22.15
CA LEU A 59 9.26 7.09 21.17
C LEU A 59 10.63 7.38 21.79
N LYS A 60 10.69 7.59 23.11
CA LYS A 60 11.93 7.63 23.91
C LYS A 60 12.28 6.29 24.54
N GLY A 61 11.41 5.28 24.40
CA GLY A 61 11.66 3.91 24.89
C GLY A 61 12.93 3.29 24.27
N SER A 62 13.33 2.13 24.80
CA SER A 62 14.60 1.47 24.50
C SER A 62 14.79 0.98 23.05
N GLY A 63 13.75 1.08 22.21
CA GLY A 63 13.81 0.68 20.81
C GLY A 63 14.10 -0.83 20.63
N PRO A 64 14.49 -1.25 19.41
CA PRO A 64 14.76 -0.39 18.26
C PRO A 64 13.48 0.03 17.51
N PHE A 65 13.39 1.31 17.18
CA PHE A 65 12.33 1.86 16.33
C PHE A 65 12.84 2.29 14.95
N THR A 66 11.95 2.30 13.97
CA THR A 66 12.16 3.06 12.72
C THR A 66 10.99 3.99 12.51
N VAL A 67 11.25 5.27 12.30
CA VAL A 67 10.20 6.29 12.10
C VAL A 67 10.30 6.84 10.69
N PHE A 68 9.20 6.75 9.95
CA PHE A 68 9.04 7.48 8.70
C PHE A 68 8.49 8.86 9.05
N ALA A 69 9.36 9.86 9.09
CA ALA A 69 9.03 11.20 9.58
C ALA A 69 8.55 12.08 8.41
N PRO A 70 7.27 12.48 8.34
CA PRO A 70 6.81 13.47 7.36
C PRO A 70 7.34 14.86 7.73
N ASN A 71 7.80 15.61 6.72
CA ASN A 71 8.20 17.00 6.90
C ASN A 71 6.98 17.95 7.06
N ASN A 72 7.23 19.21 7.37
CA ASN A 72 6.15 20.19 7.56
C ASN A 72 5.30 20.42 6.30
N ASP A 73 5.91 20.31 5.11
CA ASP A 73 5.21 20.42 3.83
C ASP A 73 4.24 19.25 3.63
N ALA A 74 4.63 18.03 4.04
CA ALA A 74 3.79 16.83 4.01
C ALA A 74 2.52 16.98 4.86
N PHE A 75 2.65 17.54 6.07
CA PHE A 75 1.49 17.84 6.93
C PHE A 75 0.58 18.89 6.29
N THR A 76 1.16 19.96 5.76
CA THR A 76 0.39 21.02 5.08
C THR A 76 -0.37 20.47 3.88
N ALA A 77 0.27 19.62 3.08
CA ALA A 77 -0.36 18.94 1.96
C ALA A 77 -1.49 18.01 2.41
N LEU A 78 -1.30 17.25 3.50
CA LEU A 78 -2.34 16.39 4.05
C LEU A 78 -3.57 17.19 4.50
N LEU A 79 -3.38 18.27 5.24
CA LEU A 79 -4.48 19.10 5.74
C LEU A 79 -5.30 19.69 4.58
N SER A 80 -4.60 20.15 3.53
CA SER A 80 -5.23 20.62 2.29
C SER A 80 -6.00 19.50 1.57
N GLU A 81 -5.41 18.32 1.44
CA GLU A 81 -6.04 17.15 0.80
C GLU A 81 -7.31 16.69 1.54
N LEU A 82 -7.30 16.72 2.86
CA LEU A 82 -8.45 16.33 3.69
C LEU A 82 -9.46 17.47 3.88
N GLY A 83 -9.09 18.71 3.54
CA GLY A 83 -9.93 19.89 3.78
C GLY A 83 -10.19 20.18 5.26
N ILE A 84 -9.28 19.75 6.15
CA ILE A 84 -9.41 19.93 7.61
C ILE A 84 -8.38 20.93 8.14
N SER A 85 -8.71 21.60 9.24
CA SER A 85 -7.74 22.44 9.94
C SER A 85 -6.76 21.61 10.77
N LYS A 86 -5.58 22.18 11.06
CA LYS A 86 -4.62 21.59 11.99
C LYS A 86 -5.27 21.27 13.33
N ASP A 87 -6.05 22.20 13.87
CA ASP A 87 -6.72 22.04 15.17
C ASP A 87 -7.71 20.87 15.15
N ALA A 88 -8.44 20.68 14.06
CA ALA A 88 -9.36 19.54 13.93
C ALA A 88 -8.62 18.19 13.99
N LEU A 89 -7.46 18.09 13.31
CA LEU A 89 -6.65 16.88 13.34
C LEU A 89 -6.00 16.66 14.73
N PHE A 90 -5.54 17.72 15.38
CA PHE A 90 -4.83 17.63 16.66
C PHE A 90 -5.77 17.39 17.85
N ASN A 91 -7.04 17.80 17.73
CA ASN A 91 -8.07 17.53 18.73
C ASN A 91 -8.61 16.09 18.68
N ASP A 92 -8.45 15.38 17.55
CA ASP A 92 -8.81 13.96 17.43
C ASP A 92 -7.64 13.06 17.86
N GLN A 93 -7.50 12.89 19.18
CA GLN A 93 -6.40 12.12 19.77
C GLN A 93 -6.35 10.64 19.31
N PRO A 94 -7.48 9.90 19.19
CA PRO A 94 -7.47 8.55 18.63
C PRO A 94 -6.94 8.51 17.19
N LEU A 95 -7.41 9.42 16.33
CA LEU A 95 -6.94 9.49 14.94
C LEU A 95 -5.46 9.85 14.87
N LEU A 96 -5.03 10.85 15.64
CA LEU A 96 -3.65 11.30 15.67
C LEU A 96 -2.72 10.17 16.13
N SER A 97 -3.11 9.43 17.18
CA SER A 97 -2.34 8.30 17.68
C SER A 97 -2.25 7.18 16.64
N ALA A 98 -3.35 6.85 15.95
CA ALA A 98 -3.38 5.84 14.89
C ALA A 98 -2.47 6.24 13.71
N VAL A 99 -2.52 7.50 13.27
CA VAL A 99 -1.67 7.99 12.19
C VAL A 99 -0.19 7.98 12.61
N LEU A 100 0.14 8.47 13.80
CA LEU A 100 1.53 8.50 14.27
C LEU A 100 2.10 7.09 14.45
N THR A 101 1.36 6.18 15.07
CA THR A 101 1.81 4.77 15.22
C THR A 101 1.92 4.03 13.90
N TYR A 102 1.19 4.45 12.86
CA TYR A 102 1.34 3.95 11.49
C TYR A 102 2.66 4.38 10.83
N HIS A 103 3.30 5.46 11.28
CA HIS A 103 4.62 5.89 10.80
C HIS A 103 5.78 5.18 11.50
N VAL A 104 5.50 4.37 12.52
CA VAL A 104 6.50 3.74 13.38
C VAL A 104 6.55 2.24 13.12
N LEU A 105 7.77 1.72 13.03
CA LEU A 105 8.06 0.29 12.99
C LEU A 105 8.67 -0.17 14.32
N PRO A 106 8.26 -1.34 14.85
CA PRO A 106 8.87 -1.95 16.03
C PRO A 106 10.19 -2.69 15.68
N ALA A 107 10.99 -2.14 14.76
CA ALA A 107 12.25 -2.74 14.32
C ALA A 107 13.21 -1.68 13.78
N ARG A 108 14.52 -1.98 13.79
CA ARG A 108 15.53 -1.16 13.12
C ARG A 108 15.61 -1.53 11.64
N VAL A 109 15.25 -0.60 10.77
CA VAL A 109 15.31 -0.76 9.31
C VAL A 109 16.13 0.38 8.74
N THR A 110 17.35 0.10 8.29
CA THR A 110 18.18 1.05 7.53
C THR A 110 17.79 1.01 6.06
N ALA A 111 18.22 1.98 5.27
CA ALA A 111 17.93 2.04 3.83
C ALA A 111 18.36 0.77 3.08
N THR A 112 19.43 0.12 3.55
CA THR A 112 19.95 -1.14 3.00
C THR A 112 19.12 -2.35 3.39
N SER A 113 18.39 -2.30 4.51
CA SER A 113 17.57 -3.39 5.02
C SER A 113 16.08 -3.19 4.77
N ILE A 114 15.69 -2.22 3.93
CA ILE A 114 14.29 -2.02 3.53
C ILE A 114 13.81 -3.28 2.80
N PRO A 115 12.75 -3.95 3.28
CA PRO A 115 12.21 -5.15 2.64
C PRO A 115 11.35 -4.76 1.44
N PHE A 116 12.00 -4.43 0.32
CA PHE A 116 11.34 -3.98 -0.89
C PHE A 116 10.30 -5.01 -1.41
N GLY A 117 9.13 -4.52 -1.80
CA GLY A 117 8.02 -5.31 -2.33
C GLY A 117 7.21 -6.09 -1.29
N ARG A 118 7.67 -6.15 -0.03
CA ARG A 118 7.04 -6.92 1.04
C ARG A 118 6.14 -6.07 1.93
N ALA A 119 5.26 -6.75 2.67
CA ALA A 119 4.41 -6.09 3.67
C ALA A 119 5.27 -5.63 4.83
N ILE A 120 5.15 -4.35 5.17
CA ILE A 120 5.80 -3.77 6.34
C ILE A 120 4.71 -3.50 7.37
N THR A 121 4.77 -4.19 8.50
CA THR A 121 3.79 -4.05 9.58
C THR A 121 4.21 -2.94 10.54
N THR A 122 3.29 -2.01 10.77
CA THR A 122 3.48 -0.85 11.64
C THR A 122 3.16 -1.18 13.10
N VAL A 123 3.51 -0.29 14.03
CA VAL A 123 3.09 -0.41 15.43
C VAL A 123 1.57 -0.37 15.58
N GLN A 124 0.88 0.35 14.69
CA GLN A 124 -0.59 0.40 14.69
C GLN A 124 -1.23 -0.95 14.33
N GLY A 125 -0.52 -1.79 13.57
CA GLY A 125 -0.97 -3.13 13.15
C GLY A 125 -1.27 -3.24 11.65
N ASP A 126 -1.60 -2.13 10.99
CA ASP A 126 -1.76 -2.08 9.54
C ASP A 126 -0.40 -2.11 8.82
N ILE A 127 -0.48 -2.33 7.51
CA ILE A 127 0.68 -2.50 6.65
C ILE A 127 0.78 -1.40 5.59
N PHE A 128 2.02 -1.12 5.19
CA PHE A 128 2.33 -0.45 3.94
C PHE A 128 3.41 -1.24 3.19
N LYS A 129 3.73 -0.81 1.98
CA LYS A 129 4.79 -1.41 1.17
C LYS A 129 5.78 -0.36 0.70
N ILE A 130 7.03 -0.76 0.51
CA ILE A 130 8.05 0.08 -0.15
C ILE A 130 8.52 -0.63 -1.41
N ASP A 131 8.48 0.04 -2.55
CA ASP A 131 9.01 -0.44 -3.82
C ASP A 131 10.16 0.42 -4.33
N LYS A 132 10.92 -0.11 -5.28
CA LYS A 132 11.90 0.69 -6.05
C LYS A 132 11.26 1.15 -7.34
N VAL A 133 10.92 2.43 -7.43
CA VAL A 133 10.43 3.05 -8.66
C VAL A 133 11.52 3.97 -9.21
N ALA A 134 11.97 3.72 -10.44
CA ALA A 134 13.07 4.44 -11.07
C ALA A 134 14.35 4.53 -10.19
N GLY A 135 14.64 3.46 -9.45
CA GLY A 135 15.82 3.37 -8.57
C GLY A 135 15.68 4.08 -7.22
N LYS A 136 14.52 4.71 -6.92
CA LYS A 136 14.25 5.39 -5.65
C LYS A 136 13.25 4.60 -4.80
N PRO A 137 13.39 4.60 -3.46
CA PRO A 137 12.39 4.00 -2.57
C PRO A 137 11.12 4.85 -2.57
N VAL A 138 9.99 4.21 -2.92
CA VAL A 138 8.66 4.81 -2.91
C VAL A 138 7.79 3.98 -1.97
N ILE A 139 7.16 4.63 -1.00
CA ILE A 139 6.20 4.02 -0.08
C ILE A 139 4.81 4.09 -0.72
N THR A 140 4.09 2.98 -0.70
CA THR A 140 2.65 2.91 -0.98
C THR A 140 1.91 2.67 0.34
N ASP A 141 1.11 3.64 0.77
CA ASP A 141 0.35 3.58 2.02
C ASP A 141 -0.94 2.75 1.91
N GLY A 142 -1.66 2.55 3.01
CA GLY A 142 -2.87 1.73 3.06
C GLY A 142 -4.04 2.33 2.28
N ARG A 143 -3.96 3.62 1.90
CA ARG A 143 -4.91 4.27 0.98
C ARG A 143 -4.44 4.21 -0.47
N ASN A 144 -3.42 3.40 -0.78
CA ASN A 144 -2.83 3.25 -2.10
C ASN A 144 -2.22 4.54 -2.66
N ARG A 145 -1.83 5.48 -1.79
CA ARG A 145 -1.13 6.72 -2.18
C ARG A 145 0.37 6.49 -2.11
N THR A 146 1.09 7.13 -3.03
CA THR A 146 2.54 7.04 -3.10
C THR A 146 3.21 8.25 -2.41
N SER A 147 4.33 7.97 -1.74
CA SER A 147 5.19 8.97 -1.09
C SER A 147 6.66 8.59 -1.30
N ASN A 148 7.54 9.59 -1.34
CA ASN A 148 8.97 9.39 -1.53
C ASN A 148 9.71 9.52 -0.21
N ILE A 149 10.76 8.72 -0.04
CA ILE A 149 11.71 8.89 1.05
C ILE A 149 12.76 9.93 0.62
N THR A 150 12.75 11.09 1.27
CA THR A 150 13.61 12.24 0.95
C THR A 150 14.94 12.19 1.68
N VAL A 151 14.94 11.68 2.92
CA VAL A 151 16.12 11.53 3.76
C VAL A 151 16.16 10.11 4.30
N THR A 152 17.31 9.46 4.27
CA THR A 152 17.46 8.09 4.79
C THR A 152 18.55 8.02 5.85
N ASN A 153 18.42 7.06 6.76
CA ASN A 153 19.45 6.70 7.75
C ASN A 153 19.85 7.83 8.72
N LEU A 154 18.89 8.64 9.18
CA LEU A 154 19.15 9.50 10.33
C LEU A 154 19.20 8.62 11.57
N VAL A 155 20.38 8.51 12.19
CA VAL A 155 20.62 7.60 13.31
C VAL A 155 20.28 8.29 14.63
N ALA A 156 19.53 7.59 15.47
CA ALA A 156 19.26 7.95 16.87
C ALA A 156 19.68 6.79 17.80
N SER A 157 19.82 7.04 19.10
CA SER A 157 20.18 5.99 20.07
C SER A 157 19.20 4.84 20.10
N ASN A 158 17.91 5.14 19.97
CA ASN A 158 16.84 4.16 20.06
C ASN A 158 16.23 3.77 18.69
N GLY A 159 16.86 4.16 17.57
CA GLY A 159 16.35 3.78 16.26
C GLY A 159 16.95 4.47 15.04
N VAL A 160 16.15 4.52 13.97
CA VAL A 160 16.46 5.17 12.68
C VAL A 160 15.27 6.01 12.23
N ILE A 161 15.55 7.17 11.64
CA ILE A 161 14.55 8.04 11.04
C ILE A 161 14.77 8.06 9.52
N HIS A 162 13.67 7.94 8.77
CA HIS A 162 13.62 8.18 7.33
C HIS A 162 12.66 9.34 7.08
N GLY A 163 13.13 10.44 6.49
CA GLY A 163 12.29 11.57 6.12
C GLY A 163 11.43 11.25 4.90
N ILE A 164 10.15 11.59 4.93
CA ILE A 164 9.20 11.38 3.83
C ILE A 164 8.53 12.71 3.42
N ASP A 165 8.10 12.79 2.17
CA ASP A 165 7.48 14.00 1.59
C ASP A 165 5.95 14.04 1.72
N ARG A 166 5.33 13.00 2.28
CA ARG A 166 3.88 12.91 2.46
C ARG A 166 3.56 12.04 3.68
N VAL A 167 2.52 12.42 4.42
CA VAL A 167 2.01 11.64 5.57
C VAL A 167 1.35 10.35 5.07
N ILE A 168 1.84 9.21 5.53
CA ILE A 168 1.29 7.89 5.19
C ILE A 168 0.07 7.60 6.07
N LEU A 169 -0.99 7.05 5.47
CA LEU A 169 -2.24 6.78 6.18
C LEU A 169 -2.61 5.30 6.12
N PRO A 170 -3.23 4.78 7.20
CA PRO A 170 -3.79 3.44 7.20
C PRO A 170 -4.96 3.32 6.21
N ALA A 171 -5.25 2.08 5.83
CA ALA A 171 -6.35 1.77 4.93
C ALA A 171 -7.69 2.16 5.57
N ASN A 172 -8.54 2.84 4.81
CA ASN A 172 -9.86 3.28 5.27
C ASN A 172 -11.03 2.59 4.55
N LYS A 173 -10.72 1.66 3.63
CA LYS A 173 -11.69 0.91 2.84
C LYS A 173 -11.34 -0.57 2.87
N ASP A 174 -12.36 -1.40 3.02
CA ASP A 174 -12.25 -2.85 2.82
C ASP A 174 -12.18 -3.20 1.33
N ILE A 175 -12.07 -4.49 1.01
CA ILE A 175 -12.06 -4.99 -0.37
C ILE A 175 -13.28 -4.54 -1.17
N VAL A 176 -14.48 -4.62 -0.59
CA VAL A 176 -15.74 -4.33 -1.29
C VAL A 176 -15.85 -2.82 -1.58
N ALA A 177 -15.59 -1.99 -0.58
CA ALA A 177 -15.59 -0.53 -0.71
C ALA A 177 -14.50 -0.03 -1.66
N THR A 178 -13.35 -0.73 -1.70
CA THR A 178 -12.29 -0.43 -2.68
C THR A 178 -12.76 -0.77 -4.09
N ALA A 179 -13.32 -1.97 -4.30
CA ALA A 179 -13.86 -2.39 -5.59
C ALA A 179 -14.98 -1.46 -6.08
N GLN A 180 -15.90 -1.05 -5.21
CA GLN A 180 -16.98 -0.10 -5.53
C GLN A 180 -16.47 1.28 -5.97
N SER A 181 -15.29 1.69 -5.49
CA SER A 181 -14.72 2.98 -5.87
C SER A 181 -14.04 2.99 -7.24
N LEU A 182 -13.91 1.82 -7.89
CA LEU A 182 -13.26 1.65 -9.18
C LEU A 182 -14.29 1.19 -10.21
N SER A 183 -14.47 1.98 -11.27
CA SER A 183 -15.47 1.69 -12.33
C SER A 183 -15.23 0.36 -13.02
N ASP A 184 -13.99 -0.08 -13.10
CA ASP A 184 -13.57 -1.31 -13.80
C ASP A 184 -13.97 -2.60 -13.07
N PHE A 185 -14.53 -2.49 -11.85
CA PHE A 185 -15.00 -3.63 -11.05
C PHE A 185 -16.51 -3.64 -10.82
N SER A 186 -17.29 -2.84 -11.56
CA SER A 186 -18.74 -2.81 -11.40
C SER A 186 -19.39 -4.19 -11.57
N ILE A 187 -18.96 -4.99 -12.56
CA ILE A 187 -19.51 -6.34 -12.77
C ILE A 187 -19.15 -7.28 -11.61
N LEU A 188 -17.92 -7.17 -11.07
CA LEU A 188 -17.50 -7.95 -9.91
C LEU A 188 -18.36 -7.62 -8.67
N VAL A 189 -18.61 -6.33 -8.42
CA VAL A 189 -19.43 -5.89 -7.29
C VAL A 189 -20.86 -6.43 -7.42
N GLU A 190 -21.45 -6.33 -8.62
CA GLU A 190 -22.78 -6.89 -8.86
C GLU A 190 -22.83 -8.41 -8.67
N ALA A 191 -21.80 -9.14 -9.11
CA ALA A 191 -21.67 -10.58 -8.90
C ALA A 191 -21.57 -10.94 -7.40
N VAL A 192 -20.76 -10.21 -6.64
CA VAL A 192 -20.61 -10.41 -5.19
C VAL A 192 -21.92 -10.15 -4.45
N VAL A 193 -22.68 -9.13 -4.87
CA VAL A 193 -24.01 -8.84 -4.32
C VAL A 193 -25.00 -9.95 -4.67
N ALA A 194 -25.02 -10.42 -5.92
CA ALA A 194 -25.90 -11.51 -6.37
C ALA A 194 -25.59 -12.84 -5.65
N ALA A 195 -24.31 -13.13 -5.38
CA ALA A 195 -23.87 -14.31 -4.63
C ALA A 195 -23.99 -14.17 -3.11
N ASN A 196 -24.45 -13.03 -2.60
CA ASN A 196 -24.53 -12.74 -1.16
C ASN A 196 -23.20 -12.90 -0.40
N LEU A 197 -22.08 -12.63 -1.06
CA LEU A 197 -20.72 -12.77 -0.50
C LEU A 197 -20.17 -11.48 0.12
N VAL A 198 -20.95 -10.39 0.09
CA VAL A 198 -20.54 -9.08 0.61
C VAL A 198 -20.05 -9.18 2.06
N SER A 199 -20.83 -9.80 2.95
CA SER A 199 -20.46 -9.95 4.37
C SER A 199 -19.21 -10.80 4.57
N THR A 200 -19.00 -11.81 3.71
CA THR A 200 -17.81 -12.68 3.76
C THR A 200 -16.55 -11.91 3.37
N LEU A 201 -16.62 -11.13 2.28
CA LEU A 201 -15.52 -10.29 1.80
C LEU A 201 -15.29 -9.05 2.66
N GLN A 202 -16.23 -8.68 3.52
CA GLN A 202 -16.07 -7.65 4.56
C GLN A 202 -15.60 -8.23 5.90
N GLY A 203 -15.45 -9.55 6.01
CA GLY A 203 -14.99 -10.21 7.22
C GLY A 203 -13.60 -9.74 7.67
N ALA A 204 -13.26 -10.06 8.92
CA ALA A 204 -11.92 -9.86 9.46
C ALA A 204 -10.96 -10.79 8.70
N GLY A 205 -10.23 -10.22 7.74
CA GLY A 205 -9.27 -10.94 6.91
C GLY A 205 -8.03 -11.41 7.71
N PRO A 206 -6.90 -11.68 7.03
CA PRO A 206 -6.57 -11.16 5.72
C PRO A 206 -7.05 -12.02 4.55
N PHE A 207 -7.54 -11.36 3.50
CA PHE A 207 -7.83 -11.98 2.20
C PHE A 207 -6.90 -11.45 1.09
N THR A 208 -6.65 -12.28 0.09
CA THR A 208 -6.13 -11.84 -1.20
C THR A 208 -7.14 -12.16 -2.28
N VAL A 209 -7.60 -11.14 -2.99
CA VAL A 209 -8.61 -11.27 -4.05
C VAL A 209 -7.97 -11.01 -5.39
N PHE A 210 -8.05 -11.98 -6.29
CA PHE A 210 -7.75 -11.78 -7.69
C PHE A 210 -8.99 -11.18 -8.36
N ALA A 211 -9.05 -9.87 -8.51
CA ALA A 211 -10.23 -9.16 -9.02
C ALA A 211 -10.18 -9.05 -10.56
N PRO A 212 -11.07 -9.75 -11.30
CA PRO A 212 -11.18 -9.58 -12.73
C PRO A 212 -11.80 -8.23 -13.09
N THR A 213 -11.27 -7.61 -14.14
CA THR A 213 -11.85 -6.38 -14.71
C THR A 213 -13.17 -6.65 -15.43
N ASN A 214 -13.95 -5.60 -15.70
CA ASN A 214 -15.14 -5.70 -16.54
C ASN A 214 -14.84 -6.30 -17.93
N ALA A 215 -13.67 -6.02 -18.50
CA ALA A 215 -13.22 -6.60 -19.77
C ALA A 215 -12.98 -8.12 -19.64
N ALA A 216 -12.40 -8.56 -18.52
CA ALA A 216 -12.22 -9.98 -18.21
C ALA A 216 -13.55 -10.72 -18.15
N PHE A 217 -14.56 -10.14 -17.49
CA PHE A 217 -15.91 -10.71 -17.44
C PHE A 217 -16.55 -10.80 -18.82
N ALA A 218 -16.46 -9.75 -19.65
CA ALA A 218 -17.00 -9.76 -21.00
C ALA A 218 -16.35 -10.86 -21.87
N ALA A 219 -15.04 -11.03 -21.76
CA ALA A 219 -14.30 -12.09 -22.43
C ALA A 219 -14.73 -13.49 -21.94
N ALA A 220 -14.91 -13.66 -20.63
CA ALA A 220 -15.36 -14.92 -20.04
C ALA A 220 -16.78 -15.31 -20.51
N LEU A 221 -17.72 -14.37 -20.51
CA LEU A 221 -19.10 -14.60 -20.99
C LEU A 221 -19.11 -15.02 -22.47
N SER A 222 -18.28 -14.36 -23.29
CA SER A 222 -18.14 -14.69 -24.70
C SER A 222 -17.55 -16.08 -24.91
N ALA A 223 -16.53 -16.45 -24.12
CA ALA A 223 -15.87 -17.76 -24.19
C ALA A 223 -16.78 -18.91 -23.72
N LEU A 224 -17.63 -18.65 -22.73
CA LEU A 224 -18.59 -19.62 -22.19
C LEU A 224 -19.89 -19.67 -22.99
N ASN A 225 -20.05 -18.80 -23.99
CA ASN A 225 -21.28 -18.65 -24.78
C ASN A 225 -22.55 -18.54 -23.90
N THR A 226 -22.43 -17.78 -22.80
CA THR A 226 -23.51 -17.56 -21.82
C THR A 226 -23.76 -16.07 -21.64
N THR A 227 -24.96 -15.72 -21.17
CA THR A 227 -25.30 -14.35 -20.82
C THR A 227 -24.94 -14.04 -19.36
N LYS A 228 -24.81 -12.76 -19.04
CA LYS A 228 -24.59 -12.32 -17.66
C LYS A 228 -25.74 -12.77 -16.76
N GLU A 229 -26.96 -12.71 -17.28
CA GLU A 229 -28.19 -13.08 -16.59
C GLU A 229 -28.22 -14.58 -16.26
N GLU A 230 -27.80 -15.44 -17.19
CA GLU A 230 -27.68 -16.88 -16.96
C GLU A 230 -26.63 -17.21 -15.89
N LEU A 231 -25.45 -16.58 -15.96
CA LEU A 231 -24.40 -16.77 -14.96
C LEU A 231 -24.84 -16.31 -13.57
N PHE A 232 -25.57 -15.19 -13.50
CA PHE A 232 -26.05 -14.62 -12.24
C PHE A 232 -27.26 -15.36 -11.67
N ALA A 233 -28.05 -16.01 -12.52
CA ALA A 233 -29.15 -16.87 -12.09
C ALA A 233 -28.64 -18.15 -11.40
N ASN A 234 -27.44 -18.63 -11.74
CA ASN A 234 -26.81 -19.78 -11.10
C ASN A 234 -25.93 -19.33 -9.92
N THR A 235 -26.56 -19.12 -8.76
CA THR A 235 -25.89 -18.64 -7.55
C THR A 235 -24.83 -19.59 -7.02
N ASP A 236 -25.00 -20.90 -7.19
CA ASP A 236 -24.03 -21.92 -6.73
C ASP A 236 -22.75 -21.87 -7.56
N LEU A 237 -22.89 -21.78 -8.90
CA LEU A 237 -21.77 -21.58 -9.81
C LEU A 237 -21.06 -20.25 -9.53
N LEU A 238 -21.82 -19.17 -9.38
CA LEU A 238 -21.27 -17.84 -9.12
C LEU A 238 -20.50 -17.80 -7.79
N THR A 239 -21.03 -18.43 -6.74
CA THR A 239 -20.37 -18.53 -5.44
C THR A 239 -19.06 -19.30 -5.56
N SER A 240 -19.05 -20.42 -6.28
CA SER A 240 -17.85 -21.24 -6.50
C SER A 240 -16.78 -20.46 -7.28
N ILE A 241 -17.17 -19.77 -8.35
CA ILE A 241 -16.25 -18.92 -9.13
C ILE A 241 -15.69 -17.80 -8.27
N LEU A 242 -16.54 -17.07 -7.53
CA LEU A 242 -16.09 -15.93 -6.72
C LEU A 242 -15.18 -16.38 -5.58
N THR A 243 -15.51 -17.46 -4.87
CA THR A 243 -14.67 -18.00 -3.80
C THR A 243 -13.34 -18.57 -4.33
N TYR A 244 -13.29 -19.02 -5.59
CA TYR A 244 -12.05 -19.42 -6.26
C TYR A 244 -11.11 -18.23 -6.54
N HIS A 245 -11.65 -17.01 -6.70
CA HIS A 245 -10.83 -15.80 -6.82
C HIS A 245 -10.25 -15.31 -5.49
N VAL A 246 -10.64 -15.92 -4.36
CA VAL A 246 -10.26 -15.49 -3.02
C VAL A 246 -9.29 -16.50 -2.40
N VAL A 247 -8.19 -15.99 -1.87
CA VAL A 247 -7.22 -16.74 -1.07
C VAL A 247 -7.33 -16.26 0.39
N PRO A 248 -7.49 -17.16 1.38
CA PRO A 248 -7.63 -16.80 2.80
C PRO A 248 -6.28 -16.49 3.46
N ALA A 249 -5.44 -15.70 2.77
CA ALA A 249 -4.15 -15.25 3.27
C ALA A 249 -3.81 -13.91 2.62
N ARG A 250 -2.99 -13.11 3.31
CA ARG A 250 -2.37 -11.93 2.69
C ARG A 250 -1.18 -12.37 1.86
N VAL A 251 -1.25 -12.16 0.55
CA VAL A 251 -0.14 -12.43 -0.36
C VAL A 251 0.09 -11.21 -1.24
N LEU A 252 1.18 -10.48 -1.00
CA LEU A 252 1.66 -9.44 -1.91
C LEU A 252 2.45 -10.05 -3.05
N LYS A 253 2.63 -9.31 -4.15
CA LYS A 253 3.37 -9.71 -5.35
C LYS A 253 4.73 -10.32 -5.04
N ALA A 254 5.51 -9.71 -4.14
CA ALA A 254 6.84 -10.18 -3.80
C ALA A 254 6.83 -11.46 -2.92
N GLU A 255 5.68 -11.79 -2.34
CA GLU A 255 5.49 -12.92 -1.43
C GLU A 255 4.68 -14.05 -2.08
N VAL A 256 4.27 -13.89 -3.35
CA VAL A 256 3.57 -14.93 -4.09
C VAL A 256 4.48 -16.14 -4.27
N PRO A 257 4.08 -17.33 -3.78
CA PRO A 257 4.86 -18.54 -3.99
C PRO A 257 4.72 -18.99 -5.46
N LEU A 258 5.81 -18.87 -6.21
CA LEU A 258 5.84 -19.22 -7.63
C LEU A 258 5.76 -20.74 -7.81
N ASN A 259 5.02 -21.17 -8.84
CA ASN A 259 4.82 -22.57 -9.23
C ASN A 259 4.40 -23.48 -8.07
N THR A 260 3.72 -22.92 -7.08
CA THR A 260 3.23 -23.63 -5.90
C THR A 260 1.71 -23.62 -5.93
N ALA A 261 1.09 -24.70 -5.46
CA ALA A 261 -0.36 -24.77 -5.31
C ALA A 261 -0.80 -23.87 -4.14
N ILE A 262 -1.70 -22.94 -4.41
CA ILE A 262 -2.29 -22.02 -3.44
C ILE A 262 -3.76 -22.40 -3.28
N THR A 263 -4.14 -22.80 -2.07
CA THR A 263 -5.53 -23.15 -1.77
C THR A 263 -6.41 -21.90 -1.70
N THR A 264 -7.52 -21.93 -2.45
CA THR A 264 -8.52 -20.86 -2.47
C THR A 264 -9.59 -21.10 -1.41
N VAL A 265 -10.49 -20.14 -1.19
CA VAL A 265 -11.64 -20.30 -0.27
C VAL A 265 -12.62 -21.37 -0.75
N GLU A 266 -12.72 -21.56 -2.05
CA GLU A 266 -13.55 -22.64 -2.65
C GLU A 266 -13.01 -24.04 -2.29
N GLY A 267 -11.68 -24.15 -2.11
CA GLY A 267 -11.00 -25.40 -1.71
C GLY A 267 -10.08 -25.95 -2.80
N THR A 268 -10.33 -25.64 -4.07
CA THR A 268 -9.42 -25.95 -5.17
C THR A 268 -8.17 -25.06 -5.16
N THR A 269 -7.11 -25.53 -5.82
CA THR A 269 -5.81 -24.86 -5.83
C THR A 269 -5.56 -24.12 -7.14
N LEU A 270 -5.09 -22.87 -7.04
CA LEU A 270 -4.52 -22.12 -8.17
C LEU A 270 -2.98 -22.14 -8.10
N ARG A 271 -2.31 -21.80 -9.20
CA ARG A 271 -0.85 -21.64 -9.23
C ARG A 271 -0.50 -20.29 -9.83
N VAL A 272 0.59 -19.65 -9.40
CA VAL A 272 1.12 -18.46 -10.09
C VAL A 272 2.46 -18.80 -10.71
N ASN A 273 2.59 -18.57 -12.02
CA ASN A 273 3.82 -18.89 -12.74
C ASN A 273 4.90 -17.80 -12.57
N SER A 274 6.10 -18.06 -13.08
CA SER A 274 7.23 -17.11 -13.01
C SER A 274 7.00 -15.79 -13.77
N SER A 275 6.02 -15.76 -14.69
CA SER A 275 5.60 -14.57 -15.43
C SER A 275 4.50 -13.79 -14.70
N LEU A 276 4.20 -14.14 -13.44
CA LEU A 276 3.11 -13.56 -12.64
C LEU A 276 1.74 -13.71 -13.29
N GLN A 277 1.52 -14.84 -13.95
CA GLN A 277 0.20 -15.22 -14.46
C GLN A 277 -0.41 -16.23 -13.48
N VAL A 278 -1.67 -16.02 -13.14
CA VAL A 278 -2.46 -16.98 -12.38
C VAL A 278 -2.90 -18.08 -13.34
N ILE A 279 -2.55 -19.32 -13.02
CA ILE A 279 -2.97 -20.51 -13.75
C ILE A 279 -4.14 -21.11 -12.98
N ASP A 280 -5.30 -21.17 -13.64
CA ASP A 280 -6.51 -21.76 -13.09
C ASP A 280 -6.47 -23.31 -13.11
N ALA A 281 -7.51 -23.96 -12.59
CA ALA A 281 -7.60 -25.41 -12.53
C ALA A 281 -7.62 -26.06 -13.93
N LEU A 282 -8.03 -25.29 -14.95
CA LEU A 282 -8.09 -25.68 -16.36
C LEU A 282 -6.76 -25.41 -17.09
N SER A 283 -5.70 -25.05 -16.37
CA SER A 283 -4.40 -24.67 -16.92
C SER A 283 -4.45 -23.46 -17.87
N ARG A 284 -5.45 -22.58 -17.71
CA ARG A 284 -5.55 -21.34 -18.49
C ARG A 284 -4.83 -20.21 -17.75
N PRO A 285 -3.97 -19.45 -18.45
CA PRO A 285 -3.27 -18.33 -17.84
C PRO A 285 -4.16 -17.07 -17.80
N ALA A 286 -4.17 -16.40 -16.65
CA ALA A 286 -4.73 -15.08 -16.42
C ALA A 286 -3.60 -14.11 -16.06
N ASN A 287 -3.47 -12.97 -16.76
CA ASN A 287 -2.41 -12.01 -16.48
C ASN A 287 -2.83 -11.10 -15.32
N ILE A 288 -1.88 -10.82 -14.42
CA ILE A 288 -2.07 -9.81 -13.38
C ILE A 288 -1.64 -8.45 -13.94
N ILE A 289 -2.60 -7.55 -14.17
CA ILE A 289 -2.38 -6.23 -14.78
C ILE A 289 -2.03 -5.15 -13.76
N ALA A 290 -2.51 -5.30 -12.52
CA ALA A 290 -2.13 -4.44 -11.40
C ALA A 290 -2.02 -5.27 -10.12
N THR A 291 -1.07 -4.94 -9.27
CA THR A 291 -0.74 -5.74 -8.07
C THR A 291 -0.77 -4.88 -6.83
N ASP A 292 -0.99 -5.52 -5.68
CA ASP A 292 -0.78 -4.93 -4.35
C ASP A 292 -1.67 -3.72 -4.05
N VAL A 293 -2.94 -3.77 -4.44
CA VAL A 293 -3.93 -2.78 -4.00
C VAL A 293 -4.29 -3.10 -2.55
N LEU A 294 -3.81 -2.29 -1.62
CA LEU A 294 -3.99 -2.46 -0.18
C LEU A 294 -5.42 -2.08 0.25
N THR A 295 -5.97 -2.85 1.18
CA THR A 295 -7.29 -2.62 1.79
C THR A 295 -7.20 -2.96 3.28
N SER A 296 -8.17 -2.54 4.08
CA SER A 296 -8.15 -2.76 5.53
C SER A 296 -8.18 -4.25 5.91
N ASN A 297 -8.82 -5.09 5.10
CA ASN A 297 -8.99 -6.52 5.38
C ASN A 297 -8.25 -7.43 4.38
N GLY A 298 -7.40 -6.89 3.51
CA GLY A 298 -6.73 -7.71 2.51
C GLY A 298 -5.96 -6.96 1.42
N VAL A 299 -5.72 -7.67 0.32
CA VAL A 299 -5.03 -7.17 -0.87
C VAL A 299 -5.81 -7.57 -2.10
N ILE A 300 -5.90 -6.67 -3.09
CA ILE A 300 -6.46 -6.95 -4.39
C ILE A 300 -5.34 -7.01 -5.45
N HIS A 301 -5.34 -8.08 -6.24
CA HIS A 301 -4.56 -8.18 -7.48
C HIS A 301 -5.51 -8.18 -8.65
N VAL A 302 -5.31 -7.27 -9.60
CA VAL A 302 -6.21 -7.09 -10.74
C VAL A 302 -5.80 -8.02 -11.86
N ILE A 303 -6.75 -8.79 -12.39
CA ILE A 303 -6.52 -9.75 -13.46
C ILE A 303 -7.32 -9.42 -14.73
N ASP A 304 -6.79 -9.83 -15.88
CA ASP A 304 -7.43 -9.62 -17.19
C ASP A 304 -8.35 -10.76 -17.65
N THR A 305 -8.39 -11.86 -16.90
CA THR A 305 -9.14 -13.07 -17.25
C THR A 305 -9.82 -13.64 -16.00
N VAL A 306 -11.08 -14.07 -16.12
CA VAL A 306 -11.80 -14.73 -15.02
C VAL A 306 -11.26 -16.16 -14.85
N ILE A 307 -10.78 -16.48 -13.64
CA ILE A 307 -10.29 -17.82 -13.32
C ILE A 307 -11.45 -18.73 -12.94
N LEU A 308 -11.43 -19.98 -13.42
CA LEU A 308 -12.51 -20.92 -13.20
C LEU A 308 -12.01 -22.16 -12.41
N PRO A 309 -12.76 -22.62 -11.39
CA PRO A 309 -12.41 -23.81 -10.61
C PRO A 309 -12.67 -25.12 -11.38
N PHE A 310 -13.58 -25.11 -12.35
CA PHE A 310 -13.91 -26.24 -13.22
C PHE A 310 -14.44 -25.73 -14.56
N ASP A 311 -14.60 -26.63 -15.53
CA ASP A 311 -15.21 -26.29 -16.82
C ASP A 311 -16.75 -26.25 -16.65
N PRO A 312 -17.39 -25.08 -16.73
CA PRO A 312 -18.84 -24.96 -16.52
C PRO A 312 -19.65 -25.48 -17.72
N THR A 313 -19.00 -25.85 -18.83
CA THR A 313 -19.65 -26.42 -20.01
C THR A 313 -19.79 -27.95 -19.96
N LEU A 314 -19.07 -28.59 -19.02
CA LEU A 314 -19.16 -30.03 -18.80
C LEU A 314 -20.16 -30.32 -17.68
N PRO A 315 -21.00 -31.36 -17.82
CA PRO A 315 -21.88 -31.78 -16.73
C PRO A 315 -21.03 -32.25 -15.54
N THR A 316 -21.40 -31.78 -14.35
CA THR A 316 -20.85 -32.22 -13.06
C THR A 316 -21.41 -33.57 -12.62
#